data_AF-A0A7J2JS58-F1
#
_entry.id   AF-A0A7J2JS58-F1
#
_cell.length_a   1.000
_cell.length_b   1.000
_cell.length_c   1.000
_cell.angle_alpha   90.00
_cell.angle_beta   90.00
_cell.angle_gamma   90.00
#
_symmetry.space_group_name_H-M   'P 1'
#
loop_
_entity.id
_entity.type
_entity.pdbx_description
1 polymer ?
#
loop_
_entity_poly.entity_id
_entity_poly.type
_entity_poly.pdbx_seq_one_letter_code
_entity_poly.pdbx_strand_id
1 'polypeptide(L)'
;MRLWRGEVSVRSSRRLEVIDVTREVRRLVRGSGISEGLASAWVPHTTAALTVNEPDPDLWEGILEALTRLVPVAGGYRHNAK
;
A
#
# COMPACT_ATOMS: atom_id res chain seq x y z
N MET A 1 -18.73 17.28 13.81
CA MET A 1 -17.62 16.58 13.13
C MET A 1 -17.86 15.09 13.23
N ARG A 2 -17.97 14.39 12.10
CA ARG A 2 -18.17 12.93 12.06
C ARG A 2 -16.82 12.26 11.86
N LEU A 3 -16.51 11.25 12.68
CA LEU A 3 -15.33 10.41 12.51
C LEU A 3 -15.80 9.00 12.15
N TRP A 4 -15.18 8.42 11.14
CA TRP A 4 -15.42 7.06 10.72
C TRP A 4 -14.09 6.32 10.57
N ARG A 5 -14.06 5.03 10.88
CA ARG A 5 -12.88 4.16 10.77
C ARG A 5 -13.28 2.83 10.18
N GLY A 6 -12.40 2.27 9.38
CA GLY A 6 -12.52 0.93 8.82
C GLY A 6 -11.14 0.36 8.52
N GLU A 7 -11.11 -0.93 8.23
CA GLU A 7 -9.89 -1.68 7.93
C GLU A 7 -10.03 -2.40 6.60
N VAL A 8 -8.93 -2.49 5.84
CA VAL A 8 -8.78 -3.39 4.70
C VAL A 8 -7.66 -4.35 5.04
N SER A 9 -7.99 -5.63 5.21
CA SER A 9 -6.99 -6.68 5.37
C SER A 9 -6.51 -7.13 3.99
N VAL A 10 -5.19 -7.09 3.78
CA VAL A 10 -4.55 -7.46 2.51
C VAL A 10 -3.59 -8.61 2.77
N ARG A 11 -3.55 -9.58 1.87
CA ARG A 11 -2.59 -10.69 1.89
C ARG A 11 -1.77 -10.64 0.62
N SER A 12 -0.46 -10.50 0.74
CA SER A 12 0.46 -10.68 -0.38
C SER A 12 0.75 -12.16 -0.63
N SER A 13 0.99 -12.48 -1.89
CA SER A 13 1.42 -13.78 -2.40
C SER A 13 2.92 -13.79 -2.75
N ARG A 14 3.50 -12.61 -3.00
CA ARG A 14 4.92 -12.40 -3.33
C ARG A 14 5.62 -11.58 -2.25
N ARG A 15 6.96 -11.67 -2.19
CA ARG A 15 7.78 -10.87 -1.27
C ARG A 15 7.72 -9.37 -1.56
N LEU A 16 7.66 -9.02 -2.84
CA LEU A 16 7.41 -7.67 -3.36
C LEU A 16 6.21 -7.76 -4.29
N GLU A 17 5.17 -6.99 -4.00
CA GLU A 17 3.89 -7.02 -4.72
C GLU A 17 3.21 -5.66 -4.62
N VAL A 18 2.65 -5.19 -5.73
CA VAL A 18 1.71 -4.06 -5.71
C VAL A 18 0.31 -4.65 -5.70
N ILE A 19 -0.51 -4.24 -4.74
CA ILE A 19 -1.90 -4.69 -4.59
C ILE A 19 -2.79 -3.47 -4.61
N ASP A 20 -3.63 -3.36 -5.64
CA ASP A 20 -4.62 -2.29 -5.72
C ASP A 20 -5.75 -2.50 -4.71
N VAL A 21 -5.87 -1.58 -3.75
CA VAL A 21 -6.90 -1.56 -2.70
C VAL A 21 -7.97 -0.49 -2.95
N THR A 22 -7.98 0.12 -4.14
CA THR A 22 -8.86 1.26 -4.47
C THR A 22 -10.33 0.89 -4.32
N ARG A 23 -10.72 -0.33 -4.71
CA ARG A 23 -12.11 -0.80 -4.61
C ARG A 23 -12.57 -0.89 -3.15
N GLU A 24 -11.74 -1.46 -2.30
CA GLU A 24 -11.98 -1.68 -0.88
C GLU A 24 -12.04 -0.35 -0.15
N VAL A 25 -11.08 0.55 -0.40
CA VAL A 25 -11.04 1.90 0.16
C VAL A 25 -12.29 2.69 -0.26
N ARG A 26 -12.67 2.66 -1.55
CA ARG A 26 -13.91 3.31 -2.02
C ARG A 26 -15.16 2.75 -1.34
N ARG A 27 -15.21 1.44 -1.09
CA ARG A 27 -16.32 0.79 -0.36
C ARG A 27 -16.38 1.30 1.09
N LEU A 28 -15.25 1.39 1.77
CA LEU A 28 -15.15 1.92 3.15
C LEU A 28 -15.59 3.39 3.21
N VAL A 29 -15.08 4.24 2.31
CA VAL A 29 -15.47 5.66 2.23
C VAL A 29 -16.96 5.82 1.98
N ARG A 30 -17.54 5.09 1.02
CA ARG A 30 -19.00 5.11 0.79
C ARG A 30 -19.79 4.65 2.02
N GLY A 31 -19.34 3.60 2.69
CA GLY A 31 -19.95 3.07 3.91
C GLY A 31 -19.94 4.05 5.09
N SER A 32 -19.07 5.06 5.07
CA SER A 32 -19.03 6.10 6.10
C SER A 32 -20.23 7.06 6.08
N GLY A 33 -20.88 7.20 4.91
CA GLY A 33 -21.94 8.20 4.69
C GLY A 33 -21.48 9.66 4.84
N ILE A 34 -20.16 9.93 4.81
CA ILE A 34 -19.59 11.29 4.80
C ILE A 34 -19.53 11.77 3.35
N SER A 35 -20.19 12.89 3.05
CA SER A 35 -20.23 13.46 1.69
C SER A 35 -19.02 14.35 1.38
N GLU A 36 -18.50 15.06 2.37
CA GLU A 36 -17.36 15.97 2.25
C GLU A 36 -16.46 15.86 3.49
N GLY A 37 -15.14 15.76 3.28
CA GLY A 37 -14.17 15.62 4.37
C GLY A 37 -12.81 15.12 3.89
N LEU A 38 -12.00 14.66 4.84
CA LEU A 38 -10.67 14.10 4.61
C LEU A 38 -10.67 12.59 4.85
N ALA A 39 -10.13 11.82 3.90
CA ALA A 39 -9.82 10.42 4.08
C ALA A 39 -8.32 10.26 4.36
N SER A 40 -7.97 9.70 5.53
CA SER A 40 -6.60 9.36 5.89
C SER A 40 -6.44 7.85 5.88
N ALA A 41 -5.44 7.35 5.15
CA ALA A 41 -5.09 5.94 5.10
C ALA A 41 -3.64 5.76 5.54
N TRP A 42 -3.38 4.71 6.31
CA TRP A 42 -2.04 4.33 6.73
C TRP A 42 -1.94 2.81 6.79
N VAL A 43 -0.72 2.29 6.73
CA VAL A 43 -0.41 0.88 6.93
C VAL A 43 0.34 0.72 8.26
N PRO A 44 -0.15 -0.09 9.21
CA PRO A 44 0.50 -0.28 10.52
C PRO A 44 1.68 -1.26 10.46
N HIS A 45 2.40 -1.32 9.34
CA HIS A 45 3.55 -2.20 9.11
C HIS A 45 4.75 -1.40 8.63
N THR A 46 5.94 -1.74 9.11
CA THR A 46 7.20 -1.03 8.78
C THR A 46 7.83 -1.46 7.46
N THR A 47 7.32 -2.53 6.84
CA THR A 47 7.84 -3.12 5.59
C THR A 47 6.82 -3.10 4.45
N ALA A 48 5.80 -2.25 4.56
CA ALA A 48 4.81 -2.00 3.53
C ALA A 48 4.54 -0.49 3.43
N ALA A 49 4.04 -0.03 2.29
CA ALA A 49 3.73 1.37 2.04
C ALA A 49 2.40 1.50 1.29
N LEU A 50 1.77 2.68 1.40
CA LEU A 50 0.65 3.09 0.55
C LEU A 50 1.15 4.13 -0.44
N THR A 51 0.77 3.98 -1.70
CA THR A 51 1.09 4.91 -2.78
C THR A 51 -0.15 5.19 -3.63
N VAL A 52 -0.19 6.35 -4.29
CA VAL A 52 -1.23 6.69 -5.27
C VAL A 52 -0.53 6.86 -6.62
N ASN A 53 -0.93 6.06 -7.60
CA ASN A 53 -0.38 6.08 -8.96
C ASN A 53 -1.41 5.51 -9.96
N GLU A 54 -1.06 5.50 -11.25
CA GLU A 54 -1.89 4.95 -12.33
C GLU A 54 -2.10 3.43 -12.17
N PRO A 55 -3.32 2.91 -12.47
CA PRO A 55 -3.61 1.47 -12.40
C PRO A 55 -3.13 0.72 -13.65
N ASP A 56 -1.81 0.74 -13.87
CA ASP A 56 -1.13 0.07 -14.97
C ASP A 56 -0.17 -1.02 -14.43
N PRO A 57 -0.45 -2.31 -14.69
CA PRO A 57 0.42 -3.41 -14.26
C PRO A 57 1.87 -3.30 -14.73
N ASP A 58 2.13 -2.78 -15.93
CA ASP A 58 3.50 -2.66 -16.46
C ASP A 58 4.28 -1.58 -15.71
N LEU A 59 3.62 -0.47 -15.36
CA LEU A 59 4.18 0.56 -14.49
C LEU A 59 4.50 -0.01 -13.09
N TRP A 60 3.61 -0.85 -12.55
CA TRP A 60 3.80 -1.44 -11.23
C TRP A 60 5.04 -2.35 -11.19
N GLU A 61 5.21 -3.22 -12.18
CA GLU A 61 6.42 -4.06 -12.28
C GLU A 61 7.67 -3.18 -12.46
N GLY A 62 7.61 -2.11 -13.26
CA GLY A 62 8.71 -1.14 -13.40
C GLY A 62 9.10 -0.46 -12.08
N ILE A 63 8.12 -0.10 -11.24
CA ILE A 63 8.38 0.42 -9.88
C ILE A 63 9.07 -0.62 -9.02
N LEU A 64 8.59 -1.86 -9.02
CA LEU A 64 9.21 -2.96 -8.25
C LEU A 64 10.63 -3.25 -8.70
N GLU A 65 10.91 -3.21 -10.00
CA GLU A 65 12.25 -3.35 -10.57
C GLU A 65 13.18 -2.21 -10.11
N ALA A 66 12.72 -0.96 -10.21
CA ALA A 66 13.50 0.20 -9.78
C ALA A 66 13.82 0.13 -8.28
N LEU A 67 12.84 -0.21 -7.44
CA LEU A 67 13.04 -0.40 -6.00
C LEU A 67 14.02 -1.53 -5.71
N THR A 68 13.95 -2.64 -6.44
CA THR A 68 14.86 -3.78 -6.25
C THR A 68 16.30 -3.43 -6.67
N ARG A 69 16.49 -2.54 -7.66
CA ARG A 69 17.83 -2.04 -8.04
C ARG A 69 18.38 -1.07 -7.00
N LEU A 70 17.56 -0.15 -6.49
CA LEU A 70 17.98 0.86 -5.51
C LEU A 70 18.19 0.28 -4.10
N VAL A 71 17.35 -0.67 -3.70
CA VAL A 71 17.33 -1.30 -2.38
C VAL A 71 17.23 -2.82 -2.56
N PRO A 72 18.34 -3.51 -2.92
CA PRO A 72 18.32 -4.94 -3.23
C PRO A 72 17.82 -5.81 -2.08
N VAL A 73 16.95 -6.77 -2.38
CA VAL A 73 16.36 -7.69 -1.38
C VAL A 73 17.43 -8.50 -0.64
N ALA A 74 18.42 -9.01 -1.38
CA ALA A 74 19.57 -9.74 -0.85
C ALA A 74 20.78 -8.80 -0.67
N GLY A 75 20.54 -7.56 -0.24
CA GLY A 75 21.60 -6.62 0.13
C GLY A 75 22.28 -7.02 1.44
N GLY A 76 23.55 -6.64 1.59
CA GLY A 76 24.34 -6.83 2.81
C GLY A 76 23.94 -5.89 3.96
N TYR A 77 22.64 -5.78 4.26
CA TYR A 77 22.15 -4.88 5.30
C TYR A 77 22.47 -5.41 6.70
N ARG A 78 23.03 -4.53 7.54
CA ARG A 78 23.31 -4.84 8.95
C ARG A 78 22.06 -5.26 9.73
N HIS A 79 20.87 -4.82 9.33
CA HIS A 79 19.61 -5.22 9.96
C HIS A 79 19.32 -6.72 9.81
N ASN A 80 19.73 -7.32 8.68
CA ASN A 80 19.52 -8.74 8.39
C ASN A 80 20.54 -9.65 9.08
N ALA A 81 21.66 -9.09 9.56
CA ALA A 81 22.75 -9.82 10.20
C ALA A 81 22.66 -9.86 11.74
N LYS A 82 21.50 -9.48 12.28
CA LYS A 82 21.21 -9.54 13.72
C LYS A 82 20.75 -10.93 14.14
#